data_AF-A0A2T4YZC2-F1
#
_entry.id   AF-A0A2T4YZC2-F1
#
_cell.length_a   1.000
_cell.length_b   1.000
_cell.length_c   1.000
_cell.angle_alpha   90.00
_cell.angle_beta   90.00
_cell.angle_gamma   90.00
#
_symmetry.space_group_name_H-M   'P 1'
#
loop_
_entity.id
_entity.type
_entity.pdbx_description
1 polymer ?
#
loop_
_entity_poly.entity_id
_entity_poly.type
_entity_poly.pdbx_seq_one_letter_code
_entity_poly.pdbx_strand_id
1 'polypeptide(L)'
;MGSLLAPLTDPGRIPPLKAVVIGVLLLAVPLAWWTILRLAGTSVPAPAPSGLSMTLIVVAALVVAPLLETAILLVLHWLMVVRFGADRSTFVLAAVATAVVAHLPLTLVRTPVTAAIFVVFALVYAGWFASRGWRWAFLGAALAHATYNAGSLALSPVFAWLLRPA
;
A
#
# COMPACT_ATOMS: atom_id res chain seq x y z
N MET A 1 26.77 9.20 7.43
CA MET A 1 26.22 7.86 7.14
C MET A 1 24.74 8.03 6.83
N GLY A 2 24.32 7.74 5.59
CA GLY A 2 22.90 7.83 5.22
C GLY A 2 22.10 6.72 5.89
N SER A 3 20.95 7.06 6.49
CA SER A 3 20.02 6.05 7.01
C SER A 3 19.63 5.07 5.91
N LEU A 4 19.63 3.77 6.19
CA LEU A 4 19.21 2.71 5.26
C LEU A 4 17.77 2.94 4.73
N LEU A 5 16.98 3.74 5.43
CA LEU A 5 15.61 4.08 5.05
C LEU A 5 15.51 5.36 4.19
N ALA A 6 16.58 6.13 4.03
CA ALA A 6 16.58 7.36 3.22
C ALA A 6 15.98 7.19 1.80
N PRO A 7 16.19 6.06 1.09
CA PRO A 7 15.54 5.81 -0.20
C PRO A 7 14.00 5.83 -0.14
N LEU A 8 13.39 5.53 0.99
CA LEU A 8 11.93 5.61 1.17
C LEU A 8 11.50 6.95 1.78
N THR A 9 12.28 7.46 2.73
CA THR A 9 11.81 8.53 3.63
C THR A 9 12.10 9.94 3.16
N ASP A 10 13.04 10.13 2.23
CA ASP A 10 13.30 11.43 1.61
C ASP A 10 12.52 11.55 0.29
N PRO A 11 11.69 12.58 0.05
CA PRO A 11 11.03 12.79 -1.23
C PRO A 11 11.98 13.07 -2.41
N GLY A 12 13.20 13.55 -2.16
CA GLY A 12 14.17 13.88 -3.21
C GLY A 12 13.71 15.03 -4.12
N ARG A 13 14.40 15.23 -5.25
CA ARG A 13 14.12 16.38 -6.15
C ARG A 13 12.80 16.26 -6.93
N ILE A 14 12.42 15.05 -7.31
CA ILE A 14 11.22 14.76 -8.11
C ILE A 14 10.32 13.79 -7.33
N PRO A 15 9.53 14.28 -6.35
CA PRO A 15 8.72 13.42 -5.48
C PRO A 15 7.72 12.53 -6.23
N PRO A 16 6.95 13.02 -7.22
CA PRO A 16 5.98 12.17 -7.91
C PRO A 16 6.62 10.96 -8.59
N LEU A 17 7.73 11.16 -9.30
CA LEU A 17 8.49 10.08 -9.94
C LEU A 17 8.99 9.07 -8.89
N LYS A 18 9.48 9.56 -7.75
CA LYS A 18 9.94 8.71 -6.66
C LYS A 18 8.80 7.85 -6.07
N ALA A 19 7.60 8.43 -5.90
CA ALA A 19 6.43 7.69 -5.44
C ALA A 19 6.04 6.58 -6.42
N VAL A 20 6.06 6.85 -7.74
CA VAL A 20 5.82 5.86 -8.78
C VAL A 20 6.84 4.72 -8.71
N VAL A 21 8.14 5.04 -8.62
CA VAL A 21 9.20 4.01 -8.50
C VAL A 21 9.00 3.15 -7.26
N ILE A 22 8.66 3.74 -6.11
CA ILE A 22 8.36 2.98 -4.89
C ILE A 22 7.17 2.04 -5.11
N GLY A 23 6.08 2.54 -5.71
CA GLY A 23 4.90 1.74 -6.01
C GLY A 23 5.18 0.56 -6.94
N VAL A 24 6.00 0.76 -7.98
CA VAL A 24 6.43 -0.32 -8.88
C VAL A 24 7.30 -1.34 -8.17
N LEU A 25 8.30 -0.90 -7.40
CA LEU A 25 9.20 -1.80 -6.67
C LEU A 25 8.45 -2.65 -5.63
N LEU A 26 7.37 -2.11 -5.04
CA LEU A 26 6.52 -2.85 -4.11
C LEU A 26 5.84 -4.08 -4.73
N LEU A 27 5.71 -4.16 -6.06
CA LEU A 27 5.17 -5.35 -6.74
C LEU A 27 6.03 -6.60 -6.49
N ALA A 28 7.32 -6.44 -6.15
CA ALA A 28 8.18 -7.56 -5.81
C ALA A 28 7.69 -8.32 -4.56
N VAL A 29 7.06 -7.63 -3.61
CA VAL A 29 6.56 -8.22 -2.35
C VAL A 29 5.48 -9.27 -2.62
N PRO A 30 4.35 -8.95 -3.27
CA PRO A 30 3.33 -9.95 -3.51
C PRO A 30 3.82 -11.02 -4.53
N LEU A 31 4.66 -10.67 -5.52
CA LEU A 31 5.27 -11.64 -6.44
C LEU A 31 6.12 -12.69 -5.71
N ALA A 32 6.96 -12.27 -4.76
CA ALA A 32 7.73 -13.19 -3.93
C ALA A 32 6.82 -14.07 -3.07
N TRP A 33 5.79 -13.48 -2.44
CA TRP A 33 4.83 -14.22 -1.63
C TRP A 33 4.07 -15.27 -2.43
N TRP A 34 3.55 -14.93 -3.62
CA TRP A 34 2.87 -15.88 -4.49
C TRP A 34 3.81 -16.99 -4.97
N THR A 35 5.07 -16.68 -5.24
CA THR A 35 6.09 -17.68 -5.59
C THR A 35 6.28 -18.67 -4.45
N ILE A 36 6.40 -18.18 -3.20
CA ILE A 36 6.52 -19.02 -2.01
C ILE A 36 5.27 -19.90 -1.84
N LEU A 37 4.06 -19.33 -1.91
CA LEU A 37 2.81 -20.09 -1.80
C LEU A 37 2.70 -21.18 -2.86
N ARG A 38 3.08 -20.86 -4.11
CA ARG A 38 3.09 -21.82 -5.22
C ARG A 38 4.07 -22.96 -4.99
N LEU A 39 5.29 -22.66 -4.53
CA LEU A 39 6.29 -23.67 -4.18
C LEU A 39 5.84 -24.54 -2.99
N ALA A 40 5.07 -23.97 -2.07
CA ALA A 40 4.46 -24.67 -0.94
C ALA A 40 3.17 -25.43 -1.30
N GLY A 41 2.77 -25.48 -2.58
CA GLY A 41 1.55 -26.16 -3.02
C GLY A 41 0.24 -25.51 -2.53
N THR A 42 0.29 -24.27 -2.04
CA THR A 42 -0.88 -23.56 -1.52
C THR A 42 -1.57 -22.80 -2.66
N SER A 43 -2.80 -23.20 -2.99
CA SER A 43 -3.65 -22.48 -3.94
C SER A 43 -4.46 -21.39 -3.24
N VAL A 44 -4.39 -20.16 -3.74
CA VAL A 44 -5.31 -19.09 -3.30
C VAL A 44 -6.63 -19.26 -4.05
N PRO A 45 -7.78 -19.35 -3.34
CA PRO A 45 -9.08 -19.50 -4.00
C PRO A 45 -9.35 -18.33 -4.94
N ALA A 46 -9.98 -18.63 -6.09
CA ALA A 46 -10.46 -17.60 -6.99
C ALA A 46 -11.51 -16.74 -6.27
N PRO A 47 -11.49 -15.42 -6.44
CA PRO A 47 -12.54 -14.58 -5.87
C PRO A 47 -13.87 -14.91 -6.52
N ALA A 48 -14.94 -14.77 -5.72
CA ALA A 48 -16.30 -14.88 -6.23
C ALA A 48 -16.56 -13.81 -7.31
N PRO A 49 -17.46 -14.08 -8.28
CA PRO A 49 -17.89 -13.08 -9.24
C PRO A 49 -18.42 -11.85 -8.52
N SER A 50 -18.02 -10.66 -8.98
CA SER A 50 -18.55 -9.39 -8.47
C SER A 50 -19.67 -8.89 -9.36
N GLY A 51 -20.74 -8.38 -8.77
CA GLY A 51 -21.79 -7.63 -9.50
C GLY A 51 -21.37 -6.21 -9.89
N LEU A 52 -20.16 -5.77 -9.50
CA LEU A 52 -19.64 -4.44 -9.83
C LEU A 52 -19.08 -4.42 -11.25
N SER A 53 -19.28 -3.30 -11.96
CA SER A 53 -18.66 -3.11 -13.26
C SER A 53 -17.14 -2.99 -13.15
N MET A 54 -16.44 -3.37 -14.21
CA MET A 54 -14.98 -3.33 -14.25
C MET A 54 -14.42 -1.91 -14.02
N THR A 55 -15.09 -0.91 -14.58
CA THR A 55 -14.76 0.50 -14.37
C THR A 55 -14.81 0.88 -12.89
N LEU A 56 -15.85 0.45 -12.16
CA LEU A 56 -15.97 0.72 -10.73
C LEU A 56 -14.86 0.05 -9.93
N ILE A 57 -14.49 -1.19 -10.26
CA ILE A 57 -13.40 -1.90 -9.60
C ILE A 57 -12.07 -1.17 -9.82
N VAL A 58 -11.77 -0.75 -11.05
CA VAL A 58 -10.54 -0.02 -11.38
C VAL A 58 -10.50 1.33 -10.66
N VAL A 59 -11.58 2.12 -10.71
CA VAL A 59 -11.64 3.43 -10.03
C VAL A 59 -11.52 3.27 -8.52
N ALA A 60 -12.21 2.29 -7.93
CA ALA A 60 -12.11 2.00 -6.50
C ALA A 60 -10.67 1.65 -6.10
N ALA A 61 -10.00 0.80 -6.88
CA ALA A 61 -8.64 0.35 -6.58
C ALA A 61 -7.57 1.42 -6.82
N LEU A 62 -7.71 2.26 -7.85
CA LEU A 62 -6.66 3.20 -8.25
C LEU A 62 -6.81 4.59 -7.64
N VAL A 63 -8.02 4.97 -7.23
CA VAL A 63 -8.32 6.32 -6.74
C VAL A 63 -8.86 6.26 -5.33
N VAL A 64 -9.99 5.57 -5.12
CA VAL A 64 -10.72 5.64 -3.84
C VAL A 64 -9.91 5.02 -2.70
N ALA A 65 -9.44 3.78 -2.87
CA ALA A 65 -8.69 3.08 -1.82
C ALA A 65 -7.37 3.80 -1.46
N PRO A 66 -6.52 4.21 -2.42
CA PRO A 66 -5.31 4.97 -2.11
C PRO A 66 -5.57 6.28 -1.36
N LEU A 67 -6.57 7.05 -1.76
CA LEU A 67 -6.91 8.30 -1.09
C LEU A 67 -7.49 8.09 0.30
N LEU A 68 -8.43 7.14 0.44
CA LEU A 68 -9.08 6.84 1.70
C LEU A 68 -8.09 6.30 2.73
N GLU A 69 -7.26 5.33 2.36
CA GLU A 69 -6.28 4.75 3.26
C GLU A 69 -5.19 5.76 3.65
N THR A 70 -4.78 6.62 2.72
CA THR A 70 -3.83 7.70 3.05
C THR A 70 -4.47 8.76 3.94
N ALA A 71 -5.78 9.02 3.80
CA ALA A 71 -6.51 9.89 4.72
C ALA A 71 -6.58 9.28 6.13
N ILE A 72 -6.78 7.97 6.25
CA ILE A 72 -6.71 7.25 7.53
C ILE A 72 -5.30 7.37 8.13
N LEU A 73 -4.23 7.21 7.33
CA LEU A 73 -2.85 7.43 7.79
C LEU A 73 -2.62 8.86 8.29
N LEU A 74 -3.18 9.86 7.61
CA LEU A 74 -3.12 11.26 8.03
C LEU A 74 -3.81 11.48 9.39
N VAL A 75 -5.03 10.96 9.56
CA VAL A 75 -5.78 11.03 10.82
C VAL A 75 -5.02 10.32 11.94
N LEU A 76 -4.48 9.12 11.66
CA LEU A 76 -3.70 8.36 12.62
C LEU A 76 -2.41 9.08 13.01
N HIS A 77 -1.72 9.72 12.04
CA HIS A 77 -0.53 10.50 12.32
C HIS A 77 -0.87 11.71 13.21
N TRP A 78 -1.94 12.43 12.90
CA TRP A 78 -2.40 13.53 13.73
C TRP A 78 -2.70 13.05 15.16
N LEU A 79 -3.43 11.95 15.30
CA LEU A 79 -3.78 11.41 16.61
C LEU A 79 -2.53 10.98 17.40
N MET A 80 -1.65 10.18 16.79
CA MET A 80 -0.53 9.60 17.50
C MET A 80 0.63 10.56 17.69
N VAL A 81 1.09 11.20 16.63
CA VAL A 81 2.30 12.03 16.65
C VAL A 81 1.99 13.43 17.15
N VAL A 82 0.92 14.06 16.65
CA VAL A 82 0.61 15.45 17.02
C VAL A 82 -0.13 15.52 18.35
N ARG A 83 -1.15 14.69 18.56
CA ARG A 83 -2.00 14.75 19.76
C ARG A 83 -1.43 13.99 20.95
N PHE A 84 -0.77 12.85 20.73
CA PHE A 84 -0.19 12.01 21.79
C PHE A 84 1.34 12.06 21.88
N GLY A 85 2.04 12.73 20.96
CA GLY A 85 3.50 12.87 21.01
C GLY A 85 4.27 11.57 20.76
N ALA A 86 3.65 10.57 20.12
CA ALA A 86 4.29 9.31 19.79
C ALA A 86 5.45 9.50 18.79
N ASP A 87 6.49 8.69 18.93
CA ASP A 87 7.57 8.66 17.97
C ASP A 87 7.15 8.03 16.63
N ARG A 88 8.00 8.20 15.62
CA ARG A 88 7.77 7.71 14.26
C ARG A 88 7.61 6.19 14.19
N SER A 89 8.38 5.43 14.95
CA SER A 89 8.34 3.96 14.93
C SER A 89 7.01 3.48 15.50
N THR A 90 6.55 4.10 16.60
CA THR A 90 5.25 3.82 17.20
C THR A 90 4.09 4.13 16.23
N PHE A 91 4.15 5.25 15.50
CA PHE A 91 3.20 5.55 14.43
C PHE A 91 3.19 4.49 13.32
N VAL A 92 4.36 4.08 12.82
CA VAL A 92 4.47 3.06 11.76
C VAL A 92 3.88 1.73 12.23
N LEU A 93 4.18 1.29 13.45
CA LEU A 93 3.64 0.06 14.02
C LEU A 93 2.10 0.10 14.10
N ALA A 94 1.54 1.20 14.57
CA ALA A 94 0.10 1.35 14.64
C ALA A 94 -0.56 1.41 13.26
N ALA A 95 0.04 2.13 12.30
CA ALA A 95 -0.45 2.17 10.93
C ALA A 95 -0.53 0.76 10.31
N VAL A 96 0.51 -0.04 10.51
CA VAL A 96 0.57 -1.43 10.03
C VAL A 96 -0.45 -2.29 10.75
N ALA A 97 -0.59 -2.17 12.07
CA ALA A 97 -1.57 -2.92 12.84
C ALA A 97 -3.00 -2.58 12.41
N THR A 98 -3.33 -1.30 12.27
CA THR A 98 -4.64 -0.84 11.77
C THR A 98 -4.92 -1.40 10.38
N ALA A 99 -3.95 -1.35 9.47
CA ALA A 99 -4.09 -1.90 8.14
C ALA A 99 -4.32 -3.41 8.17
N VAL A 100 -3.51 -4.16 8.90
CA VAL A 100 -3.67 -5.61 9.05
C VAL A 100 -5.05 -5.95 9.59
N VAL A 101 -5.49 -5.30 10.68
CA VAL A 101 -6.80 -5.55 11.29
C VAL A 101 -7.94 -5.22 10.31
N ALA A 102 -7.85 -4.12 9.57
CA ALA A 102 -8.85 -3.75 8.57
C ALA A 102 -8.95 -4.77 7.42
N HIS A 103 -7.85 -5.48 7.12
CA HIS A 103 -7.78 -6.46 6.04
C HIS A 103 -7.95 -7.93 6.50
N LEU A 104 -7.95 -8.21 7.81
CA LEU A 104 -8.17 -9.55 8.37
C LEU A 104 -9.46 -10.21 7.84
N PRO A 105 -10.62 -9.52 7.78
CA PRO A 105 -11.85 -10.12 7.25
C PRO A 105 -11.76 -10.52 5.77
N LEU A 106 -10.81 -9.94 5.03
CA LEU A 106 -10.68 -10.17 3.59
C LEU A 106 -9.83 -11.41 3.30
N THR A 107 -8.64 -11.56 3.92
CA THR A 107 -7.80 -12.75 3.74
C THR A 107 -6.67 -12.86 4.78
N LEU A 108 -6.69 -13.88 5.64
CA LEU A 108 -5.53 -14.23 6.51
C LEU A 108 -4.25 -14.55 5.71
N VAL A 109 -4.41 -15.13 4.52
CA VAL A 109 -3.30 -15.55 3.64
C VAL A 109 -2.52 -14.35 3.08
N ARG A 110 -3.10 -13.15 3.02
CA ARG A 110 -2.44 -11.94 2.52
C ARG A 110 -1.91 -11.04 3.62
N THR A 111 -2.16 -11.37 4.90
CA THR A 111 -1.73 -10.56 6.04
C THR A 111 -0.23 -10.19 6.00
N PRO A 112 0.71 -11.10 5.66
CA PRO A 112 2.13 -10.75 5.58
C PRO A 112 2.43 -9.72 4.48
N VAL A 113 1.76 -9.84 3.33
CA VAL A 113 1.90 -8.93 2.19
C VAL A 113 1.33 -7.56 2.55
N THR A 114 0.11 -7.51 3.13
CA THR A 114 -0.50 -6.28 3.62
C THR A 114 0.42 -5.58 4.61
N ALA A 115 0.92 -6.31 5.62
CA ALA A 115 1.82 -5.74 6.60
C ALA A 115 3.08 -5.12 5.96
N ALA A 116 3.74 -5.85 5.07
CA ALA A 116 4.95 -5.38 4.39
C ALA A 116 4.70 -4.12 3.53
N ILE A 117 3.60 -4.07 2.79
CA ILE A 117 3.25 -2.92 1.95
C ILE A 117 2.93 -1.69 2.82
N PHE A 118 2.14 -1.87 3.87
CA PHE A 118 1.77 -0.75 4.76
C PHE A 118 2.93 -0.25 5.60
N VAL A 119 3.92 -1.09 5.92
CA VAL A 119 5.20 -0.61 6.50
C VAL A 119 5.82 0.41 5.56
N VAL A 120 5.92 0.11 4.26
CA VAL A 120 6.51 1.03 3.28
C VAL A 120 5.68 2.30 3.13
N PHE A 121 4.35 2.21 3.01
CA PHE A 121 3.50 3.41 2.91
C PHE A 121 3.58 4.30 4.15
N ALA A 122 3.57 3.71 5.35
CA ALA A 122 3.70 4.45 6.60
C ALA A 122 5.09 5.12 6.72
N LEU A 123 6.15 4.43 6.28
CA LEU A 123 7.51 4.99 6.24
C LEU A 123 7.63 6.14 5.24
N VAL A 124 7.11 5.98 4.02
CA VAL A 124 7.07 7.04 3.00
C VAL A 124 6.33 8.25 3.57
N TYR A 125 5.10 8.03 4.07
CA TYR A 125 4.28 9.09 4.65
C TYR A 125 5.01 9.82 5.77
N ALA A 126 5.49 9.11 6.80
CA ALA A 126 6.13 9.75 7.95
C ALA A 126 7.41 10.51 7.58
N GLY A 127 8.21 9.98 6.63
CA GLY A 127 9.45 10.62 6.20
C GLY A 127 9.20 11.87 5.37
N TRP A 128 8.24 11.80 4.45
CA TRP A 128 7.88 12.90 3.57
C TRP A 128 7.15 14.00 4.36
N PHE A 129 6.41 13.61 5.41
CA PHE A 129 5.79 14.55 6.34
C PHE A 129 6.86 15.36 7.07
N ALA A 130 7.88 14.69 7.62
CA ALA A 130 8.96 15.37 8.34
C ALA A 130 9.80 16.30 7.44
N SER A 131 9.95 15.97 6.15
CA SER A 131 10.80 16.72 5.23
C SER A 131 10.08 17.82 4.44
N ARG A 132 8.79 17.63 4.10
CA ARG A 132 8.03 18.54 3.23
C ARG A 132 6.60 18.81 3.67
N GLY A 133 6.20 18.31 4.84
CA GLY A 133 4.86 18.50 5.39
C GLY A 133 3.81 17.54 4.81
N TRP A 134 2.60 17.66 5.36
CA TRP A 134 1.52 16.69 5.18
C TRP A 134 1.04 16.54 3.72
N ARG A 135 1.04 17.62 2.93
CA ARG A 135 0.54 17.59 1.54
C ARG A 135 1.40 16.66 0.67
N TRP A 136 2.72 16.78 0.77
CA TRP A 136 3.65 15.94 0.02
C TRP A 136 3.66 14.51 0.53
N ALA A 137 3.54 14.31 1.84
CA ALA A 137 3.38 12.98 2.44
C ALA A 137 2.14 12.25 1.92
N PHE A 138 1.00 12.95 1.92
CA PHE A 138 -0.27 12.44 1.43
C PHE A 138 -0.19 12.08 -0.05
N LEU A 139 0.23 13.04 -0.90
CA LEU A 139 0.33 12.81 -2.34
C LEU A 139 1.34 11.71 -2.67
N GLY A 140 2.47 11.66 -1.98
CA GLY A 140 3.50 10.64 -2.17
C GLY A 140 3.01 9.24 -1.83
N ALA A 141 2.40 9.06 -0.65
CA ALA A 141 1.86 7.78 -0.22
C ALA A 141 0.69 7.33 -1.11
N ALA A 142 -0.25 8.23 -1.42
CA ALA A 142 -1.39 7.92 -2.28
C ALA A 142 -0.95 7.54 -3.71
N LEU A 143 0.02 8.25 -4.29
CA LEU A 143 0.53 7.94 -5.63
C LEU A 143 1.32 6.63 -5.66
N ALA A 144 2.16 6.38 -4.65
CA ALA A 144 2.87 5.11 -4.51
C ALA A 144 1.87 3.94 -4.39
N HIS A 145 0.82 4.12 -3.59
CA HIS A 145 -0.23 3.12 -3.42
C HIS A 145 -1.05 2.91 -4.70
N ALA A 146 -1.50 3.97 -5.37
CA ALA A 146 -2.20 3.86 -6.65
C ALA A 146 -1.35 3.14 -7.72
N THR A 147 -0.05 3.43 -7.78
CA THR A 147 0.87 2.77 -8.71
C THR A 147 1.04 1.29 -8.38
N TYR A 148 1.20 0.96 -7.09
CA TYR A 148 1.23 -0.43 -6.64
C TYR A 148 -0.07 -1.17 -7.00
N ASN A 149 -1.23 -0.55 -6.82
CA ASN A 149 -2.51 -1.15 -7.18
C ASN A 149 -2.63 -1.33 -8.69
N ALA A 150 -2.21 -0.36 -9.50
CA ALA A 150 -2.21 -0.48 -10.96
C ALA A 150 -1.36 -1.66 -11.44
N GLY A 151 -0.13 -1.79 -10.92
CA GLY A 151 0.73 -2.92 -11.24
C GLY A 151 0.15 -4.24 -10.74
N SER A 152 -0.43 -4.26 -9.53
CA SER A 152 -1.05 -5.46 -8.97
C SER A 152 -2.27 -5.90 -9.78
N LEU A 153 -3.10 -4.98 -10.27
CA LEU A 153 -4.21 -5.29 -11.17
C LEU A 153 -3.69 -5.84 -12.51
N ALA A 154 -2.68 -5.21 -13.11
CA ALA A 154 -2.12 -5.63 -14.39
C ALA A 154 -1.45 -7.01 -14.32
N LEU A 155 -0.81 -7.34 -13.19
CA LEU A 155 -0.10 -8.60 -12.99
C LEU A 155 -0.97 -9.71 -12.38
N SER A 156 -2.18 -9.38 -11.90
CA SER A 156 -3.01 -10.34 -11.17
C SER A 156 -3.68 -11.34 -12.10
N PRO A 157 -3.49 -12.66 -11.89
CA PRO A 157 -4.21 -13.71 -12.60
C PRO A 157 -5.74 -13.62 -12.42
N VAL A 158 -6.18 -13.01 -11.31
CA VAL A 158 -7.60 -12.73 -11.03
C VAL A 158 -8.15 -11.69 -12.01
N PHE A 159 -7.39 -10.66 -12.34
CA PHE A 159 -7.83 -9.63 -13.28
C PHE A 159 -7.88 -10.19 -14.70
N ALA A 160 -6.89 -11.01 -15.08
CA ALA A 160 -6.92 -11.79 -16.32
C ALA A 160 -8.09 -12.80 -16.38
N TRP A 161 -8.63 -13.24 -15.24
CA TRP A 161 -9.82 -14.08 -15.15
C TRP A 161 -11.12 -13.26 -15.23
N LEU A 162 -11.21 -12.15 -14.50
CA LEU A 162 -12.35 -11.21 -14.53
C LEU A 162 -12.53 -10.51 -15.89
N LEU A 163 -11.47 -10.42 -16.70
CA LEU A 163 -11.47 -9.86 -18.05
C LEU A 163 -11.82 -10.89 -19.15
N ARG A 164 -12.06 -12.16 -18.80
CA ARG A 164 -12.46 -13.14 -19.81
C ARG A 164 -13.87 -12.80 -20.31
N PRO A 165 -14.11 -12.79 -21.63
CA PRO A 165 -15.46 -12.74 -22.16
C PRO A 165 -16.29 -13.86 -21.55
N ALA A 166 -17.55 -13.55 -21.21
CA ALA A 166 -18.53 -14.56 -20.81
C ALA A 166 -18.73 -15.61 -21.92
#